data_AF-W5JNR2-F1
#
_entry.id   AF-W5JNR2-F1
#
_cell.length_a   1.000
_cell.length_b   1.000
_cell.length_c   1.000
_cell.angle_alpha   90.00
_cell.angle_beta   90.00
_cell.angle_gamma   90.00
#
_symmetry.space_group_name_H-M   'P 1'
#
loop_
_entity.id
_entity.type
_entity.pdbx_description
1 polymer ?
#
loop_
_entity_poly.entity_id
_entity_poly.type
_entity_poly.pdbx_seq_one_letter_code
_entity_poly.pdbx_strand_id
1 'polypeptide(L)'
;MKPMKKTNPQQFERLVELMKQNPEFARGCHGLGLSKTNVKQRWQQFGTVLNALGPPTRPGHEWQRVWMDMKGKVKKILTYNNRELRAGAAGEGSQPNVKSLTPLQREIDVLLHLSTNIKVDELSDDYEPTNAILSPSLDHLLDGQLALSPISSGAERRTEPPRHLPRANKRKCRIRPFEEDRYAMLKKQTKLLEQSIVQMAVIGENVAKLVGALNQQTLVLKQAVKLMEKNTGTKQ
;
A
#
# COMPACT_ATOMS: atom_id res chain seq x y z
N MET A 1 -5.61 31.30 -20.31
CA MET A 1 -6.09 30.52 -19.14
C MET A 1 -6.89 29.33 -19.66
N LYS A 2 -6.66 28.10 -19.18
CA LYS A 2 -7.46 26.94 -19.61
C LYS A 2 -8.85 27.00 -18.95
N PRO A 3 -9.96 26.81 -19.69
CA PRO A 3 -11.30 26.85 -19.11
C PRO A 3 -11.48 25.76 -18.06
N MET A 4 -12.13 26.11 -16.95
CA MET A 4 -12.34 25.21 -15.82
C MET A 4 -13.37 24.12 -16.21
N LYS A 5 -12.92 22.88 -16.35
CA LYS A 5 -13.77 21.73 -16.71
C LYS A 5 -14.73 21.41 -15.56
N LYS A 6 -16.03 21.67 -15.72
CA LYS A 6 -17.07 21.27 -14.75
C LYS A 6 -17.58 19.87 -15.10
N THR A 7 -17.41 18.91 -14.18
CA THR A 7 -17.87 17.52 -14.36
C THR A 7 -19.39 17.45 -14.40
N ASN A 8 -19.95 16.65 -15.29
CA ASN A 8 -21.39 16.37 -15.37
C ASN A 8 -21.85 15.54 -14.13
N PRO A 9 -23.02 15.82 -13.53
CA PRO A 9 -23.65 14.95 -12.52
C PRO A 9 -23.66 13.46 -12.86
N GLN A 10 -24.01 13.07 -14.09
CA GLN A 10 -24.04 11.67 -14.52
C GLN A 10 -22.64 11.01 -14.48
N GLN A 11 -21.60 11.78 -14.77
CA GLN A 11 -20.21 11.30 -14.65
C GLN A 11 -19.82 11.10 -13.18
N PHE A 12 -20.34 11.92 -12.26
CA PHE A 12 -20.10 11.73 -10.83
C PHE A 12 -20.80 10.48 -10.29
N GLU A 13 -22.06 10.26 -10.67
CA GLU A 13 -22.82 9.06 -10.31
C GLU A 13 -22.11 7.79 -10.81
N ARG A 14 -21.77 7.79 -12.11
CA ARG A 14 -21.05 6.65 -12.70
C ARG A 14 -19.68 6.43 -12.07
N LEU A 15 -18.96 7.49 -11.70
CA LEU A 15 -17.69 7.36 -11.00
C LEU A 15 -17.88 6.68 -9.64
N VAL A 16 -18.91 7.04 -8.89
CA VAL A 16 -19.21 6.38 -7.61
C VAL A 16 -19.57 4.91 -7.81
N GLU A 17 -20.36 4.56 -8.81
CA GLU A 17 -20.64 3.16 -9.15
C GLU A 17 -19.38 2.35 -9.47
N LEU A 18 -18.48 2.91 -10.28
CA LEU A 18 -17.20 2.27 -10.59
C LEU A 18 -16.37 2.05 -9.31
N MET A 19 -16.39 3.00 -8.37
CA MET A 19 -15.70 2.86 -7.09
C MET A 19 -16.37 1.82 -6.17
N LYS A 20 -17.70 1.68 -6.20
CA LYS A 20 -18.40 0.60 -5.48
C LYS A 20 -18.02 -0.78 -6.02
N GLN A 21 -17.88 -0.90 -7.34
CA GLN A 21 -17.47 -2.14 -8.01
C GLN A 21 -15.98 -2.47 -7.82
N ASN A 22 -15.15 -1.47 -7.51
CA ASN A 22 -13.70 -1.61 -7.39
C ASN A 22 -13.21 -0.95 -6.07
N PRO A 23 -13.55 -1.54 -4.90
CA PRO A 23 -13.29 -0.93 -3.58
C PRO A 23 -11.79 -0.70 -3.30
N GLU A 24 -10.89 -1.48 -3.87
CA GLU A 24 -9.44 -1.31 -3.78
C GLU A 24 -8.97 0.01 -4.43
N PHE A 25 -9.61 0.42 -5.53
CA PHE A 25 -9.36 1.72 -6.18
C PHE A 25 -10.03 2.87 -5.43
N ALA A 26 -11.23 2.64 -4.89
CA ALA A 26 -11.95 3.61 -4.07
C ALA A 26 -11.10 4.06 -2.86
N ARG A 27 -10.54 3.09 -2.14
CA ARG A 27 -9.72 3.29 -0.95
C ARG A 27 -8.32 3.84 -1.27
N GLY A 28 -7.80 3.58 -2.47
CA GLY A 28 -6.42 3.89 -2.85
C GLY A 28 -5.39 2.97 -2.19
N CYS A 29 -5.84 1.84 -1.64
CA CYS A 29 -5.00 0.78 -1.10
C CYS A 29 -4.95 -0.35 -2.12
N HIS A 30 -4.16 -0.15 -3.16
CA HIS A 30 -3.87 -1.19 -4.13
C HIS A 30 -2.93 -2.18 -3.43
N GLY A 31 -3.39 -3.42 -3.21
CA GLY A 31 -2.62 -4.44 -2.49
C GLY A 31 -1.25 -4.73 -3.11
N LEU A 32 -0.39 -5.41 -2.37
CA LEU A 32 0.92 -5.90 -2.85
C LEU A 32 0.69 -6.86 -4.01
N GLY A 33 0.74 -6.36 -5.24
CA GLY A 33 0.45 -7.10 -6.45
C GLY A 33 -0.08 -6.22 -7.58
N LEU A 34 -0.66 -5.06 -7.27
CA LEU A 34 -1.02 -4.06 -8.28
C LEU A 34 0.19 -3.19 -8.61
N SER A 35 0.84 -3.48 -9.73
CA SER A 35 1.87 -2.60 -10.30
C SER A 35 1.30 -1.20 -10.56
N LYS A 36 2.15 -0.16 -10.45
CA LYS A 36 1.80 1.23 -10.80
C LYS A 36 1.19 1.33 -12.20
N THR A 37 1.66 0.48 -13.13
CA THR A 37 1.14 0.38 -14.50
C THR A 37 -0.31 -0.07 -14.52
N ASN A 38 -0.66 -1.10 -13.73
CA ASN A 38 -2.02 -1.62 -13.65
C ASN A 38 -2.99 -0.57 -13.07
N VAL A 39 -2.53 0.19 -12.07
CA VAL A 39 -3.33 1.27 -11.48
C VAL A 39 -3.61 2.37 -12.53
N LYS A 40 -2.57 2.81 -13.24
CA LYS A 40 -2.71 3.79 -14.33
C LYS A 40 -3.68 3.29 -15.40
N GLN A 41 -3.50 2.06 -15.86
CA GLN A 41 -4.34 1.46 -16.89
C GLN A 41 -5.81 1.36 -16.46
N ARG A 42 -6.08 0.97 -15.21
CA ARG A 42 -7.44 0.90 -14.69
C ARG A 42 -8.11 2.27 -14.65
N TRP A 43 -7.41 3.30 -14.18
CA TRP A 43 -7.92 4.67 -14.22
C TRP A 43 -8.15 5.16 -15.65
N GLN A 44 -7.34 4.74 -16.63
CA GLN A 44 -7.62 5.04 -18.04
C GLN A 44 -8.91 4.36 -18.52
N GLN A 45 -9.14 3.10 -18.18
CA GLN A 45 -10.39 2.40 -18.50
C GLN A 45 -11.60 3.09 -17.89
N PHE A 46 -11.52 3.52 -16.63
CA PHE A 46 -12.57 4.33 -16.01
C PHE A 46 -12.78 5.64 -16.77
N GLY A 47 -11.70 6.30 -17.17
CA GLY A 47 -11.77 7.50 -17.99
C GLY A 47 -12.52 7.30 -19.29
N THR A 48 -12.30 6.18 -20.01
CA THR A 48 -13.05 5.86 -21.23
C THR A 48 -14.55 5.75 -20.97
N VAL A 49 -14.95 5.01 -19.93
CA VAL A 49 -16.36 4.84 -19.56
C VAL A 49 -17.01 6.18 -19.17
N LEU A 50 -16.30 7.02 -18.40
CA LEU A 50 -16.81 8.31 -17.93
C LEU A 50 -16.89 9.36 -19.04
N ASN A 51 -15.92 9.35 -19.95
CA ASN A 51 -15.89 10.27 -21.08
C ASN A 51 -16.98 9.95 -22.11
N ALA A 52 -17.44 8.69 -22.18
CA ALA A 52 -18.56 8.29 -23.04
C ALA A 52 -19.91 8.89 -22.61
N LEU A 53 -20.05 9.30 -21.33
CA LEU A 53 -21.26 9.95 -20.81
C LEU A 53 -21.35 11.44 -21.17
N GLY A 54 -20.36 11.96 -21.92
CA GLY A 54 -20.38 13.31 -22.45
C GLY A 54 -19.26 14.21 -21.92
N PRO A 55 -19.28 15.50 -22.28
CA PRO A 55 -18.30 16.46 -21.80
C PRO A 55 -18.40 16.69 -20.28
N PRO A 56 -17.30 17.05 -19.60
CA PRO A 56 -15.93 17.18 -20.09
C PRO A 56 -15.23 15.82 -20.22
N THR A 57 -14.34 15.71 -21.21
CA THR A 57 -13.44 14.56 -21.32
C THR A 57 -12.17 14.81 -20.49
N ARG A 58 -11.78 13.78 -19.74
CA ARG A 58 -10.59 13.79 -18.90
C ARG A 58 -9.80 12.49 -19.04
N PRO A 59 -8.46 12.54 -19.01
CA PRO A 59 -7.63 11.34 -18.91
C PRO A 59 -7.81 10.68 -17.53
N GLY A 60 -7.46 9.40 -17.42
CA GLY A 60 -7.68 8.62 -16.19
C GLY A 60 -7.10 9.24 -14.91
N HIS A 61 -5.92 9.86 -14.98
CA HIS A 61 -5.30 10.51 -13.82
C HIS A 61 -6.07 11.75 -13.33
N GLU A 62 -6.74 12.48 -14.24
CA GLU A 62 -7.62 13.59 -13.86
C GLU A 62 -8.87 13.05 -13.17
N TRP A 63 -9.43 11.92 -13.63
CA TRP A 63 -10.54 11.25 -12.95
C TRP A 63 -10.18 10.74 -11.54
N GLN A 64 -8.95 10.24 -11.38
CA GLN A 64 -8.42 9.92 -10.05
C GLN A 64 -8.40 11.16 -9.14
N ARG A 65 -8.04 12.33 -9.67
CA ARG A 65 -8.08 13.60 -8.92
C ARG A 65 -9.50 13.99 -8.54
N VAL A 66 -10.44 13.92 -9.48
CA VAL A 66 -11.86 14.17 -9.20
C VAL A 66 -12.34 13.28 -8.05
N TRP A 67 -11.99 12.00 -8.05
CA TRP A 67 -12.32 11.08 -6.95
C TRP A 67 -11.70 11.50 -5.60
N MET A 68 -10.42 11.91 -5.60
CA MET A 68 -9.77 12.43 -4.39
C MET A 68 -10.46 13.67 -3.85
N ASP A 69 -10.85 14.60 -4.72
CA ASP A 69 -11.55 15.83 -4.35
C ASP A 69 -12.93 15.52 -3.75
N MET A 70 -13.67 14.56 -4.33
CA MET A 70 -14.96 14.12 -3.78
C MET A 70 -14.80 13.57 -2.36
N LYS A 71 -13.83 12.68 -2.14
CA LYS A 71 -13.52 12.16 -0.80
C LYS A 71 -13.13 13.28 0.17
N GLY A 72 -12.30 14.22 -0.29
CA GLY A 72 -11.88 15.38 0.50
C GLY A 72 -13.05 16.24 0.95
N LYS A 73 -14.00 16.52 0.05
CA LYS A 73 -15.22 17.27 0.38
C LYS A 73 -16.07 16.56 1.43
N VAL A 74 -16.28 15.25 1.29
CA VAL A 74 -17.03 14.45 2.28
C VAL A 74 -16.33 14.47 3.63
N LYS A 75 -15.01 14.26 3.67
CA LYS A 75 -14.22 14.35 4.90
C LYS A 75 -14.35 15.71 5.57
N LYS A 76 -14.24 16.81 4.81
CA LYS A 76 -14.38 18.18 5.34
C LYS A 76 -15.74 18.41 6.01
N ILE A 77 -16.81 17.92 5.39
CA ILE A 77 -18.16 18.02 5.97
C ILE A 77 -18.25 17.22 7.26
N LEU A 78 -17.76 15.98 7.27
CA LEU A 78 -17.80 15.11 8.44
C LEU A 78 -16.92 15.63 9.60
N THR A 79 -15.73 16.17 9.31
CA THR A 79 -14.86 16.77 10.33
C THR A 79 -15.49 18.02 10.92
N TYR A 80 -16.10 18.87 10.09
CA TYR A 80 -16.84 20.04 10.53
C TYR A 80 -18.00 19.62 11.45
N ASN A 81 -18.83 18.67 11.01
CA ASN A 81 -19.95 18.17 11.81
C ASN A 81 -19.49 17.57 13.14
N ASN A 82 -18.38 16.82 13.17
CA ASN A 82 -17.84 16.26 14.41
C ASN A 82 -17.40 17.37 15.39
N ARG A 83 -16.77 18.45 14.87
CA ARG A 83 -16.40 19.62 15.67
C ARG A 83 -17.62 20.34 16.24
N GLU A 84 -18.64 20.60 15.41
CA GLU A 84 -19.88 21.28 15.83
C GLU A 84 -20.64 20.47 16.88
N LEU A 85 -20.72 19.14 16.72
CA LEU A 85 -21.36 18.26 17.69
C LEU A 85 -20.61 18.25 19.04
N ARG A 86 -19.27 18.29 19.03
CA ARG A 86 -18.48 18.40 20.26
C ARG A 86 -18.62 19.76 20.94
N ALA A 87 -18.63 20.85 20.17
CA ALA A 87 -18.80 22.20 20.69
C ALA A 87 -20.21 22.40 21.28
N GLY A 88 -21.25 21.90 20.60
CA GLY A 88 -22.63 21.92 21.09
C GLY A 88 -22.86 21.03 22.31
N ALA A 89 -22.04 19.99 22.52
CA ALA A 89 -22.10 19.19 23.75
C ALA A 89 -21.50 19.90 24.98
N ALA A 90 -20.70 20.95 24.79
CA ALA A 90 -20.04 21.70 25.85
C ALA A 90 -20.68 23.06 26.17
N GLY A 91 -21.65 23.52 25.35
CA GLY A 91 -22.30 24.82 25.48
C GLY A 91 -23.81 24.71 25.66
N GLU A 92 -24.33 25.37 26.68
CA GLU A 92 -25.76 25.41 26.99
C GLU A 92 -26.51 26.25 25.94
N GLY A 93 -27.34 25.59 25.11
CA GLY A 93 -28.48 26.24 24.42
C GLY A 93 -28.37 26.53 22.91
N SER A 94 -27.24 26.33 22.25
CA SER A 94 -27.16 26.50 20.77
C SER A 94 -27.23 25.17 20.03
N GLN A 95 -28.19 25.04 19.09
CA GLN A 95 -28.26 23.85 18.24
C GLN A 95 -27.00 23.75 17.36
N PRO A 96 -26.38 22.55 17.25
CA PRO A 96 -25.18 22.38 16.44
C PRO A 96 -25.51 22.62 14.96
N ASN A 97 -24.73 23.46 14.29
CA ASN A 97 -24.88 23.73 12.86
C ASN A 97 -24.32 22.55 12.04
N VAL A 98 -25.07 21.46 11.95
CA VAL A 98 -24.66 20.24 11.25
C VAL A 98 -24.99 20.35 9.75
N LYS A 99 -23.99 20.16 8.89
CA LYS A 99 -24.18 20.13 7.43
C LYS A 99 -24.65 18.75 6.97
N SER A 100 -25.72 18.70 6.18
CA SER A 100 -26.19 17.46 5.56
C SER A 100 -25.31 17.04 4.38
N LEU A 101 -24.98 15.75 4.28
CA LEU A 101 -24.37 15.18 3.08
C LEU A 101 -25.41 15.02 1.97
N THR A 102 -25.02 15.32 0.72
CA THR A 102 -25.85 14.97 -0.45
C THR A 102 -25.97 13.44 -0.60
N PRO A 103 -26.97 12.91 -1.34
CA PRO A 103 -27.13 11.47 -1.52
C PRO A 103 -25.84 10.80 -2.02
N LEU A 104 -25.20 11.38 -3.03
CA LEU A 104 -23.94 10.87 -3.58
C LEU A 104 -22.78 10.92 -2.58
N GLN A 105 -22.72 11.96 -1.74
CA GLN A 105 -21.71 12.07 -0.68
C GLN A 105 -21.91 11.02 0.41
N ARG A 106 -23.16 10.71 0.75
CA ARG A 106 -23.50 9.65 1.71
C ARG A 106 -23.04 8.29 1.19
N GLU A 107 -23.21 8.01 -0.10
CA GLU A 107 -22.70 6.76 -0.69
C GLU A 107 -21.19 6.62 -0.57
N ILE A 108 -20.45 7.72 -0.74
CA ILE A 108 -18.99 7.74 -0.56
C ILE A 108 -18.62 7.50 0.90
N ASP A 109 -19.35 8.09 1.84
CA ASP A 109 -19.15 7.85 3.27
C ASP A 109 -19.37 6.37 3.62
N VAL A 110 -20.48 5.78 3.16
CA VAL A 110 -20.79 4.36 3.38
C VAL A 110 -19.73 3.45 2.74
N LEU A 111 -19.31 3.73 1.50
CA LEU A 111 -18.33 2.91 0.79
C LEU A 111 -16.95 2.86 1.48
N LEU A 112 -16.55 3.96 2.12
CA LEU A 112 -15.21 4.14 2.68
C LEU A 112 -15.18 4.20 4.21
N HIS A 113 -16.35 4.10 4.86
CA HIS A 113 -16.55 4.31 6.29
C HIS A 113 -15.81 5.57 6.78
N LEU A 114 -16.05 6.73 6.16
CA LEU A 114 -15.26 7.93 6.46
C LEU A 114 -15.63 8.49 7.85
N SER A 115 -16.91 8.46 8.20
CA SER A 115 -17.45 8.90 9.50
C SER A 115 -16.77 8.21 10.69
N THR A 116 -16.48 6.91 10.58
CA THR A 116 -15.81 6.14 11.65
C THR A 116 -14.29 6.37 11.70
N ASN A 117 -13.69 6.73 10.56
CA ASN A 117 -12.24 6.86 10.40
C ASN A 117 -11.69 8.28 10.68
N ILE A 118 -12.54 9.24 11.02
CA ILE A 118 -12.12 10.60 11.39
C ILE A 118 -11.60 10.56 12.83
N LYS A 119 -10.31 10.25 12.97
CA LYS A 119 -9.56 10.53 14.20
C LYS A 119 -9.31 12.03 14.23
N VAL A 120 -9.79 12.69 15.27
CA VAL A 120 -9.63 14.11 15.51
C VAL A 120 -8.19 14.34 15.97
N ASP A 121 -7.26 14.42 15.02
CA ASP A 121 -6.00 15.13 15.22
C ASP A 121 -5.34 15.45 13.87
N GLU A 122 -4.96 16.72 13.72
CA GLU A 122 -4.23 17.34 12.59
C GLU A 122 -4.83 17.23 11.16
N LEU A 123 -5.68 18.20 10.80
CA LEU A 123 -5.71 18.72 9.44
C LEU A 123 -5.64 20.25 9.53
N SER A 124 -4.45 20.82 9.31
CA SER A 124 -4.29 22.26 9.07
C SER A 124 -5.06 22.64 7.80
N ASP A 125 -5.60 23.86 7.79
CA ASP A 125 -6.50 24.41 6.76
C ASP A 125 -5.82 24.66 5.39
N ASP A 126 -4.61 24.15 5.18
CA ASP A 126 -3.78 24.47 4.01
C ASP A 126 -3.84 23.36 2.95
N TYR A 127 -5.05 23.02 2.47
CA TYR A 127 -5.17 22.22 1.24
C TYR A 127 -5.18 23.15 0.01
N GLU A 128 -4.00 23.60 -0.37
CA GLU A 128 -3.70 24.09 -1.72
C GLU A 128 -3.61 22.88 -2.67
N PRO A 129 -4.35 22.85 -3.80
CA PRO A 129 -4.29 21.75 -4.76
C PRO A 129 -2.97 21.78 -5.53
N THR A 130 -1.88 21.28 -4.93
CA THR A 130 -0.56 21.30 -5.58
C THR A 130 -0.52 20.37 -6.79
N ASN A 131 -0.50 20.97 -7.97
CA ASN A 131 -0.12 20.37 -9.24
C ASN A 131 1.34 19.92 -9.20
N ALA A 132 1.63 18.67 -8.80
CA ALA A 132 2.96 18.10 -8.97
C ALA A 132 2.94 16.55 -8.96
N ILE A 133 2.36 15.94 -9.99
CA ILE A 133 2.78 14.62 -10.48
C ILE A 133 2.75 14.69 -12.02
N LEU A 134 3.71 15.40 -12.59
CA LEU A 134 4.23 15.11 -13.92
C LEU A 134 5.49 14.29 -13.67
N SER A 135 5.44 12.96 -13.85
CA SER A 135 6.68 12.21 -14.05
C SER A 135 7.18 12.55 -15.46
N PRO A 136 8.43 12.99 -15.65
CA PRO A 136 9.00 13.15 -16.98
C PRO A 136 8.98 11.79 -17.70
N SER A 137 8.52 11.78 -18.95
CA SER A 137 8.75 10.67 -19.88
C SER A 137 10.25 10.47 -20.01
N LEU A 138 10.73 9.27 -19.71
CA LEU A 138 12.08 8.84 -20.04
C LEU A 138 12.00 8.03 -21.34
N ASP A 139 11.70 8.71 -22.43
CA ASP A 139 11.71 8.16 -23.79
C ASP A 139 12.93 8.71 -24.53
N HIS A 140 14.13 8.26 -24.14
CA HIS A 140 15.32 8.17 -24.99
C HIS A 140 16.52 7.77 -24.13
N LEU A 141 16.90 6.48 -24.16
CA LEU A 141 18.31 6.07 -24.28
C LEU A 141 18.40 4.55 -24.37
N LEU A 142 18.19 4.00 -25.56
CA LEU A 142 18.79 2.73 -25.95
C LEU A 142 18.89 2.69 -27.47
N ASP A 143 19.93 3.32 -28.01
CA ASP A 143 20.51 2.93 -29.29
C ASP A 143 22.02 3.14 -29.18
N GLY A 144 22.73 2.02 -29.14
CA GLY A 144 24.17 1.99 -29.23
C GLY A 144 24.59 1.89 -30.68
N GLN A 145 25.32 2.88 -31.17
CA GLN A 145 26.29 2.66 -32.24
C GLN A 145 27.54 3.51 -31.99
N LEU A 146 28.66 2.80 -31.84
CA LEU A 146 30.02 3.31 -31.83
C LEU A 146 30.39 3.87 -33.20
N ALA A 147 30.87 5.12 -33.27
CA ALA A 147 31.82 5.57 -34.29
C ALA A 147 32.57 6.85 -33.83
N LEU A 148 33.90 6.72 -33.74
CA LEU A 148 34.91 7.77 -33.47
C LEU A 148 35.06 8.66 -34.73
N SER A 149 35.08 10.00 -34.67
CA SER A 149 36.23 10.91 -34.37
C SER A 149 35.95 12.28 -35.10
N PRO A 150 36.86 13.29 -35.19
CA PRO A 150 37.43 14.16 -34.15
C PRO A 150 37.36 15.71 -34.43
N ILE A 151 37.37 16.51 -33.35
CA ILE A 151 38.00 17.84 -33.08
C ILE A 151 38.03 18.96 -34.15
N SER A 152 37.40 20.13 -33.85
CA SER A 152 38.02 21.49 -33.77
C SER A 152 36.97 22.54 -33.34
N SER A 153 37.09 23.19 -32.18
CA SER A 153 37.69 24.52 -31.94
C SER A 153 36.72 25.69 -32.11
N GLY A 154 36.51 26.49 -31.03
CA GLY A 154 35.88 27.81 -31.14
C GLY A 154 35.17 28.37 -29.90
N ALA A 155 35.95 28.99 -29.01
CA ALA A 155 35.67 30.23 -28.26
C ALA A 155 34.51 30.33 -27.22
N GLU A 156 34.92 30.35 -25.96
CA GLU A 156 34.63 31.34 -24.90
C GLU A 156 33.25 32.03 -24.80
N ARG A 157 32.58 31.82 -23.64
CA ARG A 157 32.43 32.89 -22.63
C ARG A 157 32.09 32.38 -21.22
N ARG A 158 32.92 32.83 -20.27
CA ARG A 158 32.75 32.96 -18.79
C ARG A 158 31.37 33.58 -18.43
N THR A 159 30.71 33.40 -17.26
CA THR A 159 31.15 33.12 -15.88
C THR A 159 29.92 32.99 -14.92
N GLU A 160 30.08 32.17 -13.85
CA GLU A 160 29.45 32.22 -12.49
C GLU A 160 27.95 31.84 -12.26
N PRO A 161 27.50 31.46 -11.02
CA PRO A 161 27.60 30.12 -10.40
C PRO A 161 26.23 29.62 -9.84
N PRO A 162 26.10 28.37 -9.35
CA PRO A 162 24.80 27.70 -9.18
C PRO A 162 24.11 28.10 -7.87
N ARG A 163 22.86 28.59 -7.97
CA ARG A 163 22.02 28.80 -6.78
C ARG A 163 20.70 28.04 -6.86
N HIS A 164 20.66 27.05 -5.97
CA HIS A 164 19.50 26.41 -5.36
C HIS A 164 18.75 25.37 -6.21
N LEU A 165 19.26 24.13 -6.10
CA LEU A 165 18.44 22.93 -6.19
C LEU A 165 17.11 23.15 -5.45
N PRO A 166 15.95 22.87 -6.05
CA PRO A 166 14.74 22.68 -5.27
C PRO A 166 15.02 21.49 -4.37
N ARG A 167 15.13 21.77 -3.07
CA ARG A 167 15.18 20.78 -1.99
C ARG A 167 14.14 19.72 -2.31
N ALA A 168 14.62 18.52 -2.64
CA ALA A 168 13.77 17.37 -2.89
C ALA A 168 13.03 17.07 -1.59
N ASN A 169 11.88 17.72 -1.41
CA ASN A 169 10.87 17.30 -0.46
C ASN A 169 10.35 15.98 -1.02
N LYS A 170 11.06 14.90 -0.66
CA LYS A 170 10.53 13.56 -0.59
C LYS A 170 9.37 13.62 0.38
N ARG A 171 8.21 14.11 -0.09
CA ARG A 171 6.93 13.88 0.54
C ARG A 171 6.71 12.38 0.37
N LYS A 172 7.32 11.62 1.29
CA LYS A 172 6.87 10.27 1.64
C LYS A 172 5.37 10.43 1.74
N CYS A 173 4.62 9.79 0.82
CA CYS A 173 3.24 9.49 1.11
C CYS A 173 3.25 9.01 2.56
N ARG A 174 2.54 9.70 3.46
CA ARG A 174 2.25 9.17 4.80
C ARG A 174 1.39 7.93 4.55
N ILE A 175 2.04 6.85 4.12
CA ILE A 175 1.53 5.52 4.22
C ILE A 175 1.50 5.28 5.73
N ARG A 176 0.29 4.99 6.17
CA ARG A 176 -0.18 5.01 7.54
C ARG A 176 0.62 4.03 8.43
N PRO A 177 0.55 4.18 9.76
CA PRO A 177 1.08 3.24 10.76
C PRO A 177 0.80 1.74 10.50
N PHE A 178 -0.23 1.45 9.69
CA PHE A 178 -0.63 0.09 9.30
C PHE A 178 0.46 -0.74 8.60
N GLU A 179 1.33 -0.15 7.77
CA GLU A 179 2.40 -0.92 7.12
C GLU A 179 3.52 -1.29 8.10
N GLU A 180 3.79 -0.42 9.06
CA GLU A 180 4.78 -0.64 10.11
C GLU A 180 4.28 -1.71 11.10
N ASP A 181 3.00 -1.65 11.48
CA ASP A 181 2.35 -2.70 12.28
C ASP A 181 2.37 -4.05 11.58
N ARG A 182 2.12 -4.07 10.27
CA ARG A 182 2.15 -5.29 9.47
C ARG A 182 3.57 -5.85 9.34
N TYR A 183 4.57 -5.00 9.14
CA TYR A 183 5.96 -5.41 9.11
C TYR A 183 6.43 -5.91 10.48
N ALA A 184 6.01 -5.27 11.57
CA ALA A 184 6.28 -5.71 12.93
C ALA A 184 5.64 -7.08 13.22
N MET A 185 4.39 -7.28 12.78
CA MET A 185 3.70 -8.58 12.88
C MET A 185 4.45 -9.65 12.08
N LEU A 186 4.84 -9.36 10.84
CA LEU A 186 5.55 -10.31 10.00
C LEU A 186 6.92 -10.66 10.61
N LYS A 187 7.64 -9.67 11.14
CA LYS A 187 8.91 -9.88 11.85
C LYS A 187 8.73 -10.74 13.11
N LYS A 188 7.64 -10.54 13.87
CA LYS A 188 7.28 -11.40 15.01
C LYS A 188 7.02 -12.84 14.55
N GLN A 189 6.28 -13.01 13.45
CA GLN A 189 6.01 -14.33 12.88
C GLN A 189 7.29 -15.04 12.42
N THR A 190 8.20 -14.34 11.74
CA THR A 190 9.51 -14.88 11.34
C THR A 190 10.32 -15.31 12.56
N LYS A 191 10.39 -14.49 13.60
CA LYS A 191 11.11 -14.84 14.84
C LYS A 191 10.55 -16.09 15.51
N LEU A 192 9.23 -16.26 15.52
CA LEU A 192 8.60 -17.48 16.04
C LEU A 192 8.95 -18.72 15.21
N LEU A 193 8.97 -18.59 13.87
CA LEU A 193 9.39 -19.68 12.99
C LEU A 193 10.86 -20.05 13.20
N GLU A 194 11.75 -19.07 13.33
CA GLU A 194 13.17 -19.29 13.64
C GLU A 194 13.34 -20.03 14.98
N GLN A 195 12.62 -19.59 16.02
CA GLN A 195 12.62 -20.26 17.32
C GLN A 195 12.12 -21.71 17.23
N SER A 196 11.07 -21.95 16.45
CA SER A 196 10.54 -23.31 16.22
C SER A 196 11.55 -24.19 15.49
N ILE A 197 12.27 -23.68 14.49
CA ILE A 197 13.32 -24.41 13.78
C ILE A 197 14.44 -24.83 14.74
N VAL A 198 14.90 -23.92 15.60
CA VAL A 198 15.93 -24.22 16.60
C VAL A 198 15.44 -25.30 17.57
N GLN A 199 14.19 -25.22 18.04
CA GLN A 199 13.61 -26.26 18.90
C GLN A 199 13.51 -27.62 18.19
N MET A 200 13.08 -27.65 16.93
CA MET A 200 13.02 -28.88 16.14
C MET A 200 14.40 -29.52 15.96
N ALA A 201 15.46 -28.73 15.80
CA ALA A 201 16.82 -29.26 15.70
C ALA A 201 17.26 -29.98 17.00
N VAL A 202 16.98 -29.38 18.16
CA VAL A 202 17.26 -30.00 19.47
C VAL A 202 16.47 -31.28 19.66
N ILE A 203 15.18 -31.28 19.29
CA ILE A 203 14.34 -32.48 19.32
C ILE A 203 14.95 -33.57 18.41
N GLY A 204 15.40 -33.19 17.20
CA GLY A 204 16.07 -34.10 16.27
C GLY A 204 17.32 -34.76 16.84
N GLU A 205 18.19 -34.00 17.52
CA GLU A 205 19.36 -34.56 18.20
C GLU A 205 18.99 -35.54 19.31
N ASN A 206 17.96 -35.22 20.10
CA ASN A 206 17.49 -36.10 21.16
C ASN A 206 16.93 -37.42 20.61
N VAL A 207 16.17 -37.34 19.51
CA VAL A 207 15.66 -38.54 18.81
C VAL A 207 16.83 -39.37 18.28
N ALA A 208 17.85 -38.76 17.68
CA ALA A 208 19.02 -39.49 17.18
C ALA A 208 19.76 -40.23 18.31
N LYS A 209 19.91 -39.61 19.49
CA LYS A 209 20.49 -40.26 20.68
C LYS A 209 19.65 -41.44 21.16
N LEU A 210 18.32 -41.29 21.21
CA LEU A 210 17.41 -42.36 21.61
C LEU A 210 17.47 -43.55 20.65
N VAL A 211 17.45 -43.29 19.34
CA VAL A 211 17.61 -44.33 18.31
C VAL A 211 18.95 -45.03 18.45
N GLY A 212 20.03 -44.29 18.69
CA GLY A 212 21.36 -44.85 18.97
C GLY A 212 21.36 -45.79 20.18
N ALA A 213 20.78 -45.37 21.30
CA ALA A 213 20.69 -46.18 22.52
C ALA A 213 19.85 -47.45 22.31
N LEU A 214 18.73 -47.36 21.60
CA LEU A 214 17.87 -48.51 21.28
C LEU A 214 18.60 -49.53 20.39
N ASN A 215 19.35 -49.05 19.39
CA ASN A 215 20.15 -49.90 18.52
C ASN A 215 21.26 -50.64 19.31
N GLN A 216 21.91 -49.97 20.26
CA GLN A 216 22.90 -50.60 21.14
C GLN A 216 22.27 -51.69 22.01
N GLN A 217 21.13 -51.41 22.64
CA GLN A 217 20.40 -52.42 23.43
C GLN A 217 20.02 -53.64 22.57
N THR A 218 19.53 -53.40 21.35
CA THR A 218 19.18 -54.45 20.40
C THR A 218 20.39 -55.32 20.05
N LEU A 219 21.57 -54.73 19.90
CA LEU A 219 22.81 -55.47 19.62
C LEU A 219 23.21 -56.37 20.79
N VAL A 220 23.14 -55.86 22.02
CA VAL A 220 23.44 -56.62 23.24
C VAL A 220 22.49 -57.81 23.38
N LEU A 221 21.19 -57.59 23.17
CA LEU A 221 20.19 -58.66 23.21
C LEU A 221 20.48 -59.74 22.15
N LYS A 222 20.81 -59.35 20.92
CA LYS A 222 21.19 -60.31 19.86
C LYS A 222 22.42 -61.15 20.26
N GLN A 223 23.42 -60.53 20.89
CA GLN A 223 24.60 -61.24 21.37
C GLN A 223 24.25 -62.23 22.50
N ALA A 224 23.41 -61.82 23.45
CA ALA A 224 22.96 -62.67 24.55
C ALA A 224 22.18 -63.89 24.04
N VAL A 225 21.26 -63.71 23.09
CA VAL A 225 20.52 -64.82 22.45
C VAL A 225 21.47 -65.80 21.78
N LYS A 226 22.45 -65.31 21.01
CA LYS A 226 23.45 -66.15 20.34
C LYS A 226 24.30 -66.97 21.33
N LEU A 227 24.60 -66.42 22.51
CA LEU A 227 25.31 -67.14 23.57
C LEU A 227 24.43 -68.21 24.21
N MET A 228 23.14 -67.93 24.44
CA MET A 228 22.20 -68.92 24.96
C MET A 228 22.03 -70.10 24.01
N GLU A 229 21.86 -69.85 22.70
CA GLU A 229 21.76 -70.90 21.67
C GLU A 229 22.98 -71.83 21.65
N LYS A 230 24.18 -71.27 21.78
CA LYS A 230 25.43 -72.05 21.86
C LYS A 230 25.50 -72.95 23.08
N ASN A 231 25.02 -72.49 24.24
CA ASN A 231 25.07 -73.26 25.47
C ASN A 231 24.01 -74.38 25.53
N THR A 232 22.90 -74.25 24.81
CA THR A 232 21.87 -75.30 24.71
C THR A 232 22.23 -76.43 23.74
N GLY A 233 23.11 -76.18 22.76
CA GLY A 233 23.54 -77.18 21.76
C GLY A 233 24.60 -78.18 22.24
N THR A 234 25.21 -77.97 23.40
CA THR A 234 26.35 -78.77 23.91
C THR A 234 25.94 -79.86 24.92
N LYS A 235 24.63 -80.17 25.04
CA LYS A 235 24.08 -81.17 25.98
C LYS A 235 23.57 -82.45 25.29
N GLN A 236 24.11 -82.83 24.14
CA GLN A 236 23.88 -84.15 23.52
C GLN A 236 25.14 -85.01 23.59
#